data_AF-A0A553KI10-F1
#
_entry.id   AF-A0A553KI10-F1
#
_cell.length_a   1.000
_cell.length_b   1.000
_cell.length_c   1.000
_cell.angle_alpha   90.00
_cell.angle_beta   90.00
_cell.angle_gamma   90.00
#
_symmetry.space_group_name_H-M   'P 1'
#
loop_
_entity.id
_entity.type
_entity.pdbx_description
1 polymer ?
#
loop_
_entity_poly.entity_id
_entity_poly.type
_entity_poly.pdbx_seq_one_letter_code
_entity_poly.pdbx_strand_id
1 'polypeptide(L)' 'MITVSLIFKDQVIENDFTEAETINFIERIVMQKANNAKLNFYDPEGKSFTKESQELKSIEIKF' A
#
# COMPACT_ATOMS: atom_id res chain seq x y z
N MET A 1 -9.50 -3.84 -13.41
CA MET A 1 -8.55 -4.03 -12.30
C MET A 1 -8.26 -2.67 -11.75
N ILE A 2 -8.11 -2.53 -10.44
CA ILE A 2 -7.80 -1.25 -9.80
C ILE A 2 -6.33 -1.26 -9.43
N THR A 3 -5.59 -0.27 -9.90
CA THR A 3 -4.18 -0.09 -9.49
C THR A 3 -4.13 0.81 -8.26
N VAL A 4 -3.51 0.32 -7.20
CA VAL A 4 -3.23 1.10 -6.00
C VAL A 4 -1.74 1.42 -5.96
N SER A 5 -1.42 2.71 -5.92
CA SER A 5 -0.05 3.21 -5.81
C SER A 5 0.21 3.75 -4.40
N LEU A 6 1.12 3.10 -3.67
CA LEU A 6 1.65 3.61 -2.40
C LEU A 6 2.87 4.50 -2.69
N ILE A 7 2.76 5.79 -2.38
CA ILE A 7 3.79 6.78 -2.68
C ILE A 7 4.61 7.08 -1.42
N PHE A 8 5.85 6.59 -1.39
CA PHE A 8 6.80 6.82 -0.32
C PHE A 8 7.74 8.00 -0.64
N LYS A 9 8.62 8.37 0.31
CA LYS A 9 9.61 9.44 0.11
C LYS A 9 10.60 9.14 -1.03
N ASP A 10 10.97 7.88 -1.19
CA ASP A 10 12.04 7.40 -2.06
C ASP A 10 11.58 6.48 -3.19
N GLN A 11 10.34 5.98 -3.14
CA GLN A 11 9.82 5.02 -4.11
C GLN A 11 8.30 5.09 -4.26
N VAL A 12 7.80 4.59 -5.38
CA VAL A 12 6.38 4.31 -5.62
C VAL A 12 6.22 2.81 -5.79
N ILE A 13 5.20 2.24 -5.15
CA ILE A 13 4.90 0.81 -5.22
C ILE A 13 3.48 0.66 -5.74
N GLU A 14 3.32 -0.03 -6.86
CA GLU A 14 2.03 -0.22 -7.52
C GLU A 14 1.65 -1.69 -7.44
N ASN A 15 0.39 -1.95 -7.10
CA ASN A 15 -0.19 -3.28 -7.09
C ASN A 15 -1.60 -3.23 -7.67
N ASP A 16 -1.94 -4.24 -8.46
CA ASP A 16 -3.28 -4.39 -9.02
C ASP A 16 -4.12 -5.28 -8.12
N PHE A 17 -5.36 -4.84 -7.88
CA PHE A 17 -6.31 -5.52 -7.02
C PHE A 17 -7.68 -5.62 -7.70
N THR A 18 -8.48 -6.59 -7.27
CA THR A 18 -9.94 -6.55 -7.46
C THR A 18 -10.56 -5.46 -6.57
N GLU A 19 -11.83 -5.10 -6.81
CA GLU A 19 -12.55 -4.12 -5.99
C GLU A 19 -12.57 -4.50 -4.51
N ALA A 20 -12.89 -5.75 -4.20
CA ALA A 20 -12.95 -6.24 -2.82
C ALA A 20 -11.57 -6.23 -2.14
N GLU A 21 -10.52 -6.63 -2.86
CA GLU A 21 -9.15 -6.61 -2.34
C GLU A 21 -8.63 -5.18 -2.13
N THR A 22 -9.01 -4.25 -3.01
CA THR A 22 -8.64 -2.83 -2.91
C THR A 22 -9.10 -2.26 -1.56
N ILE A 23 -10.37 -2.43 -1.21
CA ILE A 23 -10.93 -1.89 0.04
C ILE A 23 -10.17 -2.44 1.25
N ASN A 24 -10.02 -3.77 1.33
CA ASN A 24 -9.32 -4.43 2.43
C ASN A 24 -7.84 -4.02 2.54
N PHE A 25 -7.17 -3.86 1.40
CA PHE A 25 -5.78 -3.43 1.35
C PHE A 25 -5.62 -2.00 1.87
N ILE A 26 -6.45 -1.07 1.38
CA ILE A 26 -6.41 0.33 1.81
C ILE A 26 -6.70 0.47 3.30
N GLU A 27 -7.74 -0.20 3.81
CA GLU A 27 -8.08 -0.18 5.24
C GLU A 27 -6.88 -0.63 6.09
N ARG A 28 -6.24 -1.73 5.72
CA ARG A 28 -5.05 -2.24 6.42
C ARG A 28 -3.91 -1.24 6.43
N ILE A 29 -3.60 -0.61 5.29
CA ILE A 29 -2.50 0.37 5.19
C ILE A 29 -2.80 1.61 6.03
N VAL A 30 -4.04 2.12 5.98
CA VAL A 30 -4.46 3.29 6.76
C VAL A 30 -4.39 3.00 8.27
N MET A 31 -4.86 1.84 8.72
CA MET A 31 -4.76 1.44 10.14
C MET A 31 -3.30 1.30 10.60
N GLN A 32 -2.44 0.68 9.79
CA GLN A 32 -1.02 0.56 10.13
C GLN A 32 -0.34 1.93 10.19
N LYS A 33 -0.69 2.85 9.27
CA LYS A 33 -0.19 4.23 9.29
C LYS A 33 -0.64 4.99 10.54
N ALA A 34 -1.92 4.92 10.89
CA ALA A 34 -2.47 5.60 12.06
C ALA A 34 -1.81 5.13 13.37
N ASN A 35 -1.45 3.85 13.45
CA ASN A 35 -0.77 3.27 14.59
C ASN A 35 0.76 3.44 14.56
N ASN A 36 1.31 4.21 13.62
CA ASN A 36 2.77 4.32 13.38
C ASN A 36 3.47 2.96 13.26
N ALA A 37 2.75 1.94 12.77
CA ALA A 37 3.30 0.60 12.57
C ALA A 37 4.07 0.52 11.25
N LYS A 38 4.91 -0.51 11.07
CA LYS A 38 5.54 -0.77 9.79
C LYS A 38 4.50 -1.24 8.78
N LEU A 39 4.59 -0.72 7.56
CA LEU A 39 3.75 -1.12 6.45
C LEU A 39 4.33 -2.37 5.82
N ASN A 40 3.58 -3.46 5.87
CA ASN A 40 3.95 -4.71 5.23
C ASN A 40 3.03 -4.97 4.04
N PHE A 41 3.62 -5.13 2.88
CA PHE A 41 2.91 -5.44 1.65
C PHE A 41 3.76 -6.38 0.79
N TYR A 42 3.10 -7.06 -0.13
CA TYR A 42 3.71 -8.00 -1.05
C TYR A 42 3.62 -7.41 -2.44
N ASP A 43 4.67 -7.58 -3.24
CA ASP A 43 4.56 -7.34 -4.67
C ASP A 43 3.81 -8.52 -5.35
N PRO A 44 3.46 -8.39 -6.64
CA PRO A 44 2.83 -9.47 -7.40
C PRO A 44 3.72 -10.72 -7.56
N GLU A 45 5.03 -10.60 -7.35
CA GLU A 45 5.99 -11.72 -7.34
C GLU A 45 6.05 -12.44 -5.98
N GLY A 46 5.30 -11.96 -4.98
CA GLY A 46 5.25 -12.51 -3.62
C GLY A 46 6.41 -12.07 -2.71
N LYS A 47 7.26 -11.12 -3.14
CA LYS A 47 8.30 -10.55 -2.28
C LYS A 47 7.66 -9.63 -1.24
N SER A 48 8.03 -9.85 0.01
CA SER A 48 7.64 -8.99 1.12
C SER A 48 8.48 -7.72 1.12
N PHE A 49 7.80 -6.58 1.21
CA PHE A 49 8.40 -5.27 1.42
C PHE A 49 7.87 -4.71 2.74
N THR A 50 8.80 -4.24 3.57
CA THR A 50 8.49 -3.55 4.81
C THR A 50 9.03 -2.13 4.72
N LYS A 51 8.16 -1.14 4.93
CA LYS A 51 8.51 0.29 4.97
C LYS A 51 8.00 0.94 6.26
N GLU A 52 8.66 1.99 6.70
CA GLU A 52 8.18 2.75 7.87
C GLU A 52 6.94 3.56 7.47
N SER A 53 5.87 3.53 8.27
CA SER A 53 4.61 4.23 7.92
C SER A 53 4.74 5.76 7.81
N GLN A 54 5.75 6.34 8.46
CA GLN A 54 6.07 7.76 8.37
C GLN A 54 6.64 8.15 7.00
N GLU A 55 7.11 7.19 6.21
CA GLU A 55 7.64 7.42 4.87
C GLU A 55 6.53 7.50 3.81
N LEU A 56 5.36 6.90 4.08
CA LEU A 56 4.21 6.93 3.18
C LEU A 56 3.62 8.35 3.12
N LYS A 57 3.63 8.98 1.95
CA LYS A 57 3.11 10.34 1.73
C LYS A 57 1.64 10.34 1.34
N SER A 58 1.29 9.50 0.38
CA SER A 58 -0.06 9.43 -0.18
C SER A 58 -0.35 8.03 -0.70
N ILE A 59 -1.64 7.77 -0.94
CA ILE A 59 -2.14 6.58 -1.60
C ILE A 59 -2.98 7.05 -2.78
N GLU A 60 -2.72 6.53 -3.96
CA GLU A 60 -3.49 6.81 -5.18
C GLU A 60 -4.20 5.55 -5.67
N ILE A 61 -5.41 5.72 -6.20
CA ILE A 61 -6.26 4.64 -6.71
C ILE A 61 -6.65 5.00 -8.16
N LYS A 62 -6.30 4.13 -9.11
CA LYS A 62 -6.56 4.31 -10.55
C LYS A 62 -7.54 3.23 -11.04
N PHE A 63 -8.57 3.64 -11.78
CA PHE A 63 -9.65 2.78 -12.31
C PHE A 63 -9.43 2.41 -13.79
#